data_AF-A0A950DPP4-F1
#
_entry.id   AF-A0A950DPP4-F1
#
_cell.length_a   1.000
_cell.length_b   1.000
_cell.length_c   1.000
_cell.angle_alpha   90.00
_cell.angle_beta   90.00
_cell.angle_gamma   90.00
#
_symmetry.space_group_name_H-M   'P 1'
#
loop_
_entity.id
_entity.type
_entity.pdbx_description
1 polymer ?
#
loop_
_entity_poly.entity_id
_entity_poly.type
_entity_poly.pdbx_seq_one_letter_code
_entity_poly.pdbx_strand_id
1 'polypeptide(L)'
;MNPSTVDRIVNAVLYEGFILYPYRASSRKNRQRFTFGRVYPEAYSKAQNGAEPSIMQTECLLRNKGEMPTLEVRVRFLHPVARTIGLLGAPVAELPADFELSSLSFVPEVRIEDKLYQAWQEAVEREVQSSHRPLESLTRQVISIPFHFAPSLTFEPILNGEMQKVVGAIVRRQQSLNGTVVIAVQPLSGEVFKVRVTVRNETPLLQSELHQPDEVLTRTFASTHTILESERGEFLSLMDPPEAYAEAASSCANIGTWPVLAGDREKGETGTMLSSP
;
A
#
# COMPACT_ATOMS: atom_id res chain seq x y z
N MET A 1 13.72 -9.68 -15.51
CA MET A 1 13.64 -8.27 -15.92
C MET A 1 14.29 -7.45 -14.82
N ASN A 2 15.24 -6.57 -15.16
CA ASN A 2 15.76 -5.63 -14.16
C ASN A 2 14.65 -4.65 -13.80
N PRO A 3 14.41 -4.36 -12.51
CA PRO A 3 13.44 -3.34 -12.11
C PRO A 3 13.83 -2.00 -12.74
N SER A 4 12.83 -1.27 -13.24
CA SER A 4 13.06 0.07 -13.76
C SER A 4 13.64 0.97 -12.66
N THR A 5 14.28 2.09 -13.04
CA THR A 5 14.72 3.08 -12.04
C THR A 5 13.56 3.56 -11.16
N VAL A 6 12.35 3.67 -11.73
CA VAL A 6 11.13 4.00 -10.99
C VAL A 6 10.78 2.91 -9.99
N ASP A 7 10.82 1.63 -10.36
CA ASP A 7 10.53 0.54 -9.42
C ASP A 7 11.53 0.53 -8.25
N ARG A 8 12.80 0.87 -8.49
CA ARG A 8 13.80 1.01 -7.42
C ARG A 8 13.50 2.18 -6.48
N ILE A 9 13.06 3.32 -7.02
CA ILE A 9 12.64 4.48 -6.22
C ILE A 9 11.41 4.10 -5.39
N VAL A 10 10.38 3.53 -6.02
CA VAL A 10 9.16 3.09 -5.34
C VAL A 10 9.49 2.09 -4.25
N ASN A 11 10.34 1.10 -4.50
CA ASN A 11 10.75 0.14 -3.47
C ASN A 11 11.48 0.81 -2.30
N ALA A 12 12.27 1.86 -2.55
CA ALA A 12 12.94 2.60 -1.49
C ALA A 12 11.93 3.40 -0.64
N VAL A 13 11.00 4.12 -1.28
CA VAL A 13 10.03 4.98 -0.57
C VAL A 13 8.85 4.21 0.02
N LEU A 14 8.51 3.03 -0.52
CA LEU A 14 7.43 2.19 0.01
C LEU A 14 7.68 1.79 1.47
N TYR A 15 8.95 1.64 1.85
CA TYR A 15 9.38 1.36 3.22
C TYR A 15 9.87 2.61 3.96
N GLU A 16 9.76 3.81 3.38
CA GLU A 16 10.08 5.04 4.11
C GLU A 16 9.07 5.24 5.24
N GLY A 17 9.56 5.42 6.46
CA GLY A 17 8.71 5.40 7.67
C GLY A 17 8.25 4.00 8.11
N PHE A 18 8.61 2.94 7.39
CA PHE A 18 8.61 1.58 7.93
C PHE A 18 9.84 1.42 8.84
N ILE A 19 9.62 0.98 10.08
CA ILE A 19 10.73 0.82 11.03
C ILE A 19 11.64 -0.32 10.55
N LEU A 20 12.80 0.05 10.02
CA LEU A 20 13.96 -0.83 9.95
C LEU A 20 14.45 -1.04 11.40
N TYR A 21 14.55 -2.30 11.79
CA TYR A 21 15.05 -2.81 13.09
C TYR A 21 16.34 -2.08 13.56
N PRO A 22 16.63 -1.90 14.89
CA PRO A 22 16.10 -2.57 16.09
C PRO A 22 15.58 -1.58 17.16
N TYR A 23 14.27 -1.40 17.30
CA TYR A 23 13.70 -0.75 18.48
C TYR A 23 12.75 -1.70 19.20
N ARG A 24 12.83 -1.73 20.54
CA ARG A 24 11.98 -2.55 21.41
C ARG A 24 10.50 -2.33 21.10
N ALA A 25 9.71 -3.40 21.00
CA ALA A 25 8.26 -3.35 20.71
C ALA A 25 7.47 -2.40 21.65
N SER A 26 7.95 -2.19 22.88
CA SER A 26 7.37 -1.27 23.87
C SER A 26 7.65 0.22 23.65
N SER A 27 8.50 0.58 22.70
CA SER A 27 8.84 1.97 22.39
C SER A 27 7.61 2.70 21.85
N ARG A 28 7.26 3.88 22.39
CA ARG A 28 6.11 4.70 21.93
C ARG A 28 6.17 5.00 20.43
N LYS A 29 7.38 5.15 19.86
CA LYS A 29 7.62 5.32 18.42
C LYS A 29 7.18 4.12 17.56
N ASN A 30 7.05 2.93 18.16
CA ASN A 30 6.65 1.70 17.46
C ASN A 30 5.13 1.45 17.49
N ARG A 31 4.34 2.35 18.09
CA ARG A 31 2.88 2.25 18.19
C ARG A 31 2.16 2.81 16.95
N GLN A 32 2.76 3.74 16.23
CA GLN A 32 2.27 4.23 14.93
C GLN A 32 3.26 3.78 13.86
N ARG A 33 2.98 2.63 13.26
CA ARG A 33 3.75 2.08 12.13
C ARG A 33 3.12 2.58 10.83
N PHE A 34 3.93 2.80 9.80
CA PHE A 34 3.51 3.35 8.51
C PHE A 34 2.96 4.78 8.64
N THR A 35 3.83 5.75 8.94
CA THR A 35 3.38 7.11 9.28
C THR A 35 2.59 7.80 8.19
N PHE A 36 2.87 7.52 6.92
CA PHE A 36 2.31 8.21 5.76
C PHE A 36 1.57 7.26 4.80
N GLY A 37 0.70 7.82 3.96
CA GLY A 37 -0.01 7.08 2.90
C GLY A 37 -1.02 6.05 3.35
N ARG A 38 -1.60 6.22 4.55
CA ARG A 38 -2.63 5.32 5.07
C ARG A 38 -3.97 5.64 4.43
N VAL A 39 -4.60 4.61 3.86
CA VAL A 39 -5.98 4.65 3.37
C VAL A 39 -6.81 3.68 4.21
N TYR A 40 -7.57 4.20 5.15
CA TYR A 40 -8.29 3.43 6.17
C TYR A 40 -9.65 2.92 5.66
N PRO A 41 -10.22 1.88 6.29
CA PRO A 41 -11.60 1.49 6.04
C PRO A 41 -12.56 2.67 6.16
N GLU A 42 -13.52 2.78 5.25
CA GLU A 42 -14.50 3.88 5.21
C GLU A 42 -15.25 4.06 6.54
N ALA A 43 -15.62 2.95 7.20
CA ALA A 43 -16.29 2.99 8.50
C ALA A 43 -15.42 3.65 9.60
N TYR A 44 -14.10 3.42 9.57
CA TYR A 44 -13.17 4.06 10.50
C TYR A 44 -13.02 5.55 10.21
N SER A 45 -12.84 5.92 8.94
CA SER A 45 -12.78 7.33 8.50
C SER A 45 -14.02 8.10 8.97
N LYS A 46 -15.22 7.56 8.76
CA LYS A 46 -16.49 8.15 9.22
C LYS A 46 -16.52 8.31 10.74
N ALA A 47 -16.10 7.30 11.51
CA ALA A 47 -16.05 7.38 12.96
C ALA A 47 -15.05 8.43 13.48
N GLN A 48 -14.00 8.74 12.70
CA GLN A 48 -13.03 9.79 12.99
C GLN A 48 -13.38 11.14 12.36
N ASN A 49 -14.62 11.34 11.89
CA ASN A 49 -15.07 12.56 11.20
C ASN A 49 -14.18 12.95 10.00
N GLY A 50 -13.64 11.96 9.29
CA GLY A 50 -12.77 12.16 8.12
C GLY A 50 -11.32 12.57 8.44
N ALA A 51 -10.92 12.62 9.71
CA ALA A 51 -9.54 12.93 10.08
C ALA A 51 -8.53 11.90 9.56
N GLU A 52 -8.96 10.64 9.44
CA GLU A 52 -8.17 9.53 8.91
C GLU A 52 -8.78 9.11 7.56
N PRO A 53 -8.10 9.36 6.42
CA PRO A 53 -8.74 9.30 5.12
C PRO A 53 -8.99 7.85 4.67
N SER A 54 -10.15 7.60 4.06
CA SER A 54 -10.46 6.34 3.38
C SER A 54 -10.26 6.40 1.86
N ILE A 55 -9.74 7.53 1.38
CA ILE A 55 -9.49 7.82 -0.02
C ILE A 55 -8.13 8.49 -0.17
N MET A 56 -7.36 8.08 -1.18
CA MET A 56 -6.21 8.81 -1.69
C MET A 56 -6.51 9.24 -3.13
N GLN A 57 -6.15 10.47 -3.49
CA GLN A 57 -6.40 11.00 -4.84
C GLN A 57 -5.14 11.65 -5.42
N THR A 58 -4.77 11.19 -6.61
CA THR A 58 -3.75 11.82 -7.46
C THR A 58 -4.42 12.52 -8.62
N GLU A 59 -4.09 13.78 -8.86
CA GLU A 59 -4.35 14.48 -10.10
C GLU A 59 -3.02 14.96 -10.70
N CYS A 60 -2.82 14.71 -11.99
CA CYS A 60 -1.67 15.20 -12.74
C CYS A 60 -2.05 15.59 -14.17
N LEU A 61 -1.13 16.25 -14.86
CA LEU A 61 -1.31 16.67 -16.24
C LEU A 61 -0.46 15.82 -17.18
N LEU A 62 -1.06 15.39 -18.27
CA LEU A 62 -0.42 14.61 -19.33
C LEU A 62 -0.61 15.34 -20.66
N ARG A 63 0.50 15.58 -21.36
CA ARG A 63 0.53 16.24 -22.67
C ARG A 63 0.72 15.21 -23.78
N ASN A 64 -0.08 15.35 -24.83
CA ASN A 64 0.05 14.63 -26.09
C ASN A 64 0.98 15.42 -27.05
N LYS A 65 2.00 14.75 -27.61
CA LYS A 65 2.99 15.34 -28.53
C LYS A 65 2.71 15.11 -30.03
N GLY A 66 1.53 14.60 -30.39
CA GLY A 66 1.13 14.35 -31.78
C GLY A 66 0.93 12.88 -32.14
N GLU A 67 1.15 11.97 -31.20
CA GLU A 67 0.78 10.56 -31.30
C GLU A 67 -0.19 10.21 -30.17
N MET A 68 -1.17 9.33 -30.40
CA MET A 68 -2.14 8.97 -29.35
C MET A 68 -1.43 8.30 -28.16
N PRO A 69 -1.33 8.98 -26.99
CA PRO A 69 -0.62 8.44 -25.85
C PRO A 69 -1.46 7.34 -25.18
N THR A 70 -0.77 6.36 -24.59
CA THR A 70 -1.38 5.38 -23.71
C THR A 70 -1.16 5.77 -22.26
N LEU A 71 -2.01 5.26 -21.36
CA LEU A 71 -1.87 5.40 -19.92
C LEU A 71 -1.99 4.04 -19.26
N GLU A 72 -1.07 3.73 -18.37
CA GLU A 72 -1.14 2.69 -17.37
C GLU A 72 -1.07 3.31 -15.98
N VAL A 73 -1.82 2.74 -15.04
CA VAL A 73 -1.82 3.14 -13.64
C VAL A 73 -1.53 1.90 -12.79
N ARG A 74 -0.52 2.00 -11.93
CA ARG A 74 -0.18 1.01 -10.91
C ARG A 74 -0.35 1.62 -9.53
N VAL A 75 -1.06 0.94 -8.64
CA VAL A 75 -1.20 1.33 -7.24
C VAL A 75 -0.48 0.29 -6.40
N ARG A 76 0.53 0.73 -5.65
CA ARG A 76 1.33 -0.14 -4.77
C ARG A 76 1.16 0.28 -3.33
N PHE A 77 1.02 -0.68 -2.43
CA PHE A 77 0.87 -0.42 -1.00
C PHE A 77 1.33 -1.62 -0.18
N LEU A 78 1.59 -1.37 1.10
CA LEU A 78 1.86 -2.38 2.10
C LEU A 78 0.54 -2.87 2.72
N HIS A 79 0.34 -4.18 2.72
CA HIS A 79 -0.74 -4.86 3.41
C HIS A 79 -0.18 -5.44 4.73
N PRO A 80 -0.55 -4.86 5.90
CA PRO A 80 -0.01 -5.29 7.18
C PRO A 80 -0.32 -6.76 7.52
N VAL A 81 0.64 -7.40 8.18
CA VAL A 81 0.56 -8.77 8.67
C VAL A 81 0.74 -8.72 10.19
N ALA A 82 -0.25 -9.23 10.92
CA ALA A 82 -0.10 -9.44 12.35
C ALA A 82 0.74 -10.70 12.58
N ARG A 83 2.00 -10.54 13.01
CA ARG A 83 2.83 -11.65 13.44
C ARG A 83 2.80 -11.75 14.97
N THR A 84 2.27 -12.86 15.46
CA THR A 84 2.14 -13.16 16.88
C THR A 84 2.90 -14.43 17.22
N ILE A 85 3.23 -14.60 18.50
CA ILE A 85 3.94 -15.78 19.00
C ILE A 85 3.00 -16.56 19.89
N GLY A 86 2.71 -17.81 19.53
CA GLY A 86 1.94 -18.73 20.35
C GLY A 86 2.82 -19.84 20.91
N LEU A 87 2.61 -20.18 22.18
CA LEU A 87 3.22 -21.33 22.83
C LEU A 87 2.22 -22.47 22.97
N LEU A 88 2.71 -23.70 22.78
CA LEU A 88 1.91 -24.90 23.03
C LEU A 88 1.86 -25.17 24.54
N GLY A 89 0.74 -25.74 25.00
CA GLY A 89 0.64 -26.22 26.39
C GLY A 89 1.60 -27.38 26.70
N ALA A 90 1.99 -28.16 25.68
CA ALA A 90 3.00 -29.21 25.78
C ALA A 90 3.80 -29.34 24.47
N PRO A 91 5.12 -29.63 24.52
CA PRO A 91 5.92 -29.83 23.31
C PRO A 91 5.52 -31.07 22.51
N VAL A 92 5.48 -30.94 21.18
CA VAL A 92 5.09 -32.00 20.23
C VAL A 92 6.21 -32.27 19.22
N ALA A 93 6.19 -33.41 18.55
CA ALA A 93 7.20 -33.72 17.52
C ALA A 93 7.06 -32.81 16.29
N GLU A 94 5.82 -32.56 15.87
CA GLU A 94 5.46 -31.71 14.72
C GLU A 94 4.12 -31.01 14.98
N LEU A 95 3.87 -29.88 14.32
CA LEU A 95 2.55 -29.25 14.38
C LEU A 95 1.53 -30.11 13.60
N PRO A 96 0.37 -30.44 14.20
CA PRO A 96 -0.71 -31.13 13.49
C PRO A 96 -1.17 -30.37 12.25
N ALA A 97 -1.66 -31.07 11.22
CA ALA A 97 -2.18 -30.44 10.01
C ALA A 97 -3.49 -29.66 10.28
N ASP A 98 -4.27 -30.10 11.27
CA ASP A 98 -5.52 -29.53 11.75
C ASP A 98 -5.32 -28.60 12.96
N PHE A 99 -4.11 -28.04 13.10
CA PHE A 99 -3.74 -27.21 14.23
C PHE A 99 -4.63 -25.96 14.39
N GLU A 100 -5.26 -25.85 15.56
CA GLU A 100 -6.13 -24.71 15.89
C GLU A 100 -5.41 -23.61 16.67
N LEU A 101 -5.74 -22.35 16.36
CA LEU A 101 -5.26 -21.18 17.12
C LEU A 101 -5.61 -21.23 18.61
N SER A 102 -6.73 -21.88 18.96
CA SER A 102 -7.22 -22.08 20.34
C SER A 102 -6.22 -22.88 21.20
N SER A 103 -5.36 -23.69 20.56
CA SER A 103 -4.34 -24.51 21.23
C SER A 103 -3.09 -23.72 21.63
N LEU A 104 -3.02 -22.43 21.25
CA LEU A 104 -1.89 -21.56 21.52
C LEU A 104 -2.18 -20.59 22.66
N SER A 105 -1.21 -20.47 23.56
CA SER A 105 -1.11 -19.34 24.49
C SER A 105 -0.26 -18.24 23.86
N PHE A 106 -0.89 -17.14 23.44
CA PHE A 106 -0.18 -16.04 22.81
C PHE A 106 0.63 -15.21 23.82
N VAL A 107 1.89 -14.95 23.47
CA VAL A 107 2.83 -14.17 24.28
C VAL A 107 3.43 -13.02 23.46
N PRO A 108 3.72 -11.85 24.07
CA PRO A 108 4.40 -10.76 23.38
C PRO A 108 5.81 -11.13 22.91
N GLU A 109 6.51 -11.96 23.67
CA GLU A 109 7.82 -12.49 23.31
C GLU A 109 8.15 -13.76 24.09
N VAL A 110 9.07 -14.56 23.56
CA VAL A 110 9.64 -15.74 24.22
C VAL A 110 11.07 -15.96 23.75
N ARG A 111 11.94 -16.41 24.66
CA ARG A 111 13.25 -16.94 24.31
C ARG A 111 13.22 -18.45 24.32
N ILE A 112 13.61 -19.05 23.21
CA ILE A 112 13.86 -20.48 23.08
C ILE A 112 15.33 -20.60 22.73
N GLU A 113 16.12 -21.21 23.61
CA GLU A 113 17.58 -21.27 23.50
C GLU A 113 18.20 -19.87 23.40
N ASP A 114 19.00 -19.59 22.37
CA ASP A 114 19.63 -18.31 22.09
C ASP A 114 18.75 -17.37 21.23
N LYS A 115 17.61 -17.85 20.73
CA LYS A 115 16.72 -17.11 19.82
C LYS A 115 15.60 -16.40 20.56
N LEU A 116 15.42 -15.12 20.25
CA LEU A 116 14.31 -14.31 20.72
C LEU A 116 13.21 -14.22 19.65
N TYR A 117 12.01 -14.66 19.99
CA TYR A 117 10.82 -14.56 19.16
C TYR A 117 9.90 -13.49 19.75
N GLN A 118 9.51 -12.47 18.98
CA GLN A 118 8.69 -11.35 19.48
C GLN A 118 7.51 -11.06 18.56
N ALA A 119 6.33 -10.81 19.09
CA ALA A 119 5.19 -10.35 18.30
C ALA A 119 5.46 -8.96 17.72
N TRP A 120 5.13 -8.76 16.45
CA TRP A 120 5.29 -7.49 15.74
C TRP A 120 4.43 -7.46 14.47
N GLN A 121 4.32 -6.29 13.84
CA GLN A 121 3.67 -6.15 12.54
C GLN A 121 4.71 -6.24 11.42
N GLU A 122 4.48 -7.20 10.51
CA GLU A 122 5.14 -7.31 9.22
C GLU A 122 4.24 -6.67 8.15
N ALA A 123 4.66 -6.70 6.89
CA ALA A 123 3.82 -6.30 5.77
C ALA A 123 4.18 -7.13 4.53
N VAL A 124 3.21 -7.28 3.63
CA VAL A 124 3.45 -7.75 2.26
C VAL A 124 3.14 -6.64 1.28
N GLU A 125 3.89 -6.57 0.19
CA GLU A 125 3.59 -5.65 -0.89
C GLU A 125 2.38 -6.14 -1.70
N ARG A 126 1.51 -5.21 -2.05
CA ARG A 126 0.38 -5.43 -2.96
C ARG A 126 0.48 -4.45 -4.12
N GLU A 127 0.05 -4.92 -5.29
CA GLU A 127 -0.04 -4.13 -6.50
C GLU A 127 -1.39 -4.36 -7.17
N VAL A 128 -1.98 -3.28 -7.65
CA VAL A 128 -3.18 -3.29 -8.51
C VAL A 128 -2.84 -2.47 -9.74
N GLN A 129 -2.99 -3.05 -10.92
CA GLN A 129 -2.59 -2.43 -12.18
C GLN A 129 -3.75 -2.38 -13.18
N SER A 130 -3.80 -1.31 -13.97
CA SER A 130 -4.65 -1.23 -15.15
C SER A 130 -3.94 -1.80 -16.38
N SER A 131 -4.68 -2.17 -17.42
CA SER A 131 -4.08 -2.34 -18.75
C SER A 131 -3.64 -0.99 -19.33
N HIS A 132 -2.62 -0.96 -20.20
CA HIS A 132 -2.36 0.21 -21.05
C HIS A 132 -3.59 0.55 -21.89
N ARG A 133 -4.03 1.82 -21.85
CA ARG A 133 -5.20 2.27 -22.60
C ARG A 133 -4.92 3.58 -23.33
N PRO A 134 -5.36 3.75 -24.59
CA PRO A 134 -5.31 5.04 -25.27
C PRO A 134 -6.08 6.11 -24.47
N LEU A 135 -5.52 7.31 -24.33
CA LEU A 135 -6.20 8.39 -23.59
C LEU A 135 -7.59 8.72 -24.15
N GLU A 136 -7.78 8.63 -25.47
CA GLU A 136 -9.08 8.88 -26.08
C GLU A 136 -10.17 7.97 -25.50
N SER A 137 -9.87 6.69 -25.25
CA SER A 137 -10.81 5.77 -24.61
C SER A 137 -11.14 6.21 -23.18
N LEU A 138 -10.15 6.70 -22.44
CA LEU A 138 -10.30 7.14 -21.05
C LEU A 138 -11.02 8.48 -20.92
N THR A 139 -11.02 9.33 -21.94
CA THR A 139 -11.82 10.57 -21.95
C THR A 139 -13.31 10.33 -22.12
N ARG A 140 -13.69 9.17 -22.70
CA ARG A 140 -15.09 8.82 -22.97
C ARG A 140 -15.75 8.08 -21.80
N GLN A 141 -14.98 7.54 -20.88
CA GLN A 141 -15.50 6.76 -19.75
C GLN A 141 -14.56 6.78 -18.55
N VAL A 142 -15.15 6.71 -17.36
CA VAL A 142 -14.41 6.46 -16.12
C VAL A 142 -14.13 4.96 -16.01
N ILE A 143 -12.89 4.59 -15.71
CA ILE A 143 -12.51 3.19 -15.45
C ILE A 143 -12.55 2.95 -13.95
N SER A 144 -13.16 1.83 -13.56
CA SER A 144 -13.20 1.37 -12.17
C SER A 144 -12.62 -0.03 -12.10
N ILE A 145 -11.59 -0.22 -11.26
CA ILE A 145 -10.87 -1.48 -11.09
C ILE A 145 -11.06 -1.92 -9.63
N PRO A 146 -12.07 -2.75 -9.35
CA PRO A 146 -12.21 -3.35 -8.03
C PRO A 146 -11.12 -4.40 -7.80
N PHE A 147 -10.65 -4.52 -6.56
CA PHE A 147 -9.69 -5.53 -6.16
C PHE A 147 -10.04 -6.13 -4.80
N HIS A 148 -9.66 -7.40 -4.63
CA HIS A 148 -9.84 -8.16 -3.41
C HIS A 148 -8.57 -8.96 -3.08
N PHE A 149 -8.11 -8.86 -1.85
CA PHE A 149 -7.11 -9.77 -1.30
C PHE A 149 -7.73 -10.61 -0.20
N ALA A 150 -7.71 -11.94 -0.37
CA ALA A 150 -8.24 -12.87 0.61
C ALA A 150 -7.46 -12.80 1.93
N PRO A 151 -8.12 -13.08 3.08
CA PRO A 151 -7.42 -13.19 4.34
C PRO A 151 -6.48 -14.39 4.31
N SER A 152 -5.43 -14.37 5.13
CA SER A 152 -4.50 -15.49 5.24
C SER A 152 -4.14 -15.75 6.69
N LEU A 153 -3.89 -17.03 7.00
CA LEU A 153 -3.41 -17.48 8.30
C LEU A 153 -2.35 -18.55 8.06
N THR A 154 -1.12 -18.30 8.51
CA THR A 154 -0.02 -19.25 8.37
C THR A 154 0.70 -19.47 9.69
N PHE A 155 1.29 -20.66 9.80
CA PHE A 155 1.99 -21.13 10.99
C PHE A 155 3.42 -21.50 10.61
N GLU A 156 4.39 -21.01 11.38
CA GLU A 156 5.79 -21.42 11.29
C GLU A 156 6.18 -22.03 12.65
N PRO A 157 6.52 -23.34 12.71
CA PRO A 157 6.87 -24.00 13.97
C PRO A 157 8.09 -23.36 14.65
N ILE A 158 8.02 -23.22 15.97
CA ILE A 158 9.15 -22.86 16.81
C ILE A 158 9.70 -24.15 17.41
N LEU A 159 10.89 -24.56 16.96
CA LEU A 159 11.60 -25.75 17.43
C LEU A 159 12.49 -25.40 18.62
N ASN A 160 12.47 -26.24 19.64
CA ASN A 160 13.52 -26.34 20.64
C ASN A 160 14.46 -27.46 20.20
N GLY A 161 15.71 -27.10 19.88
CA GLY A 161 16.74 -28.00 19.38
C GLY A 161 17.25 -28.98 20.44
N GLU A 162 17.35 -28.60 21.71
CA GLU A 162 17.72 -29.55 22.78
C GLU A 162 16.68 -30.66 22.94
N MET A 163 15.40 -30.32 22.86
CA MET A 163 14.30 -31.26 23.00
C MET A 163 13.94 -31.99 21.70
N GLN A 164 14.42 -31.50 20.55
CA GLN A 164 13.99 -31.92 19.21
C GLN A 164 12.45 -31.94 19.07
N LYS A 165 11.80 -30.90 19.60
CA LYS A 165 10.33 -30.77 19.63
C LYS A 165 9.89 -29.35 19.30
N VAL A 166 8.71 -29.24 18.71
CA VAL A 166 7.98 -27.98 18.55
C VAL A 166 7.42 -27.56 19.91
N VAL A 167 7.71 -26.33 20.31
CA VAL A 167 7.25 -25.73 21.58
C VAL A 167 6.24 -24.60 21.37
N GLY A 168 6.04 -24.17 20.12
CA GLY A 168 5.16 -23.07 19.77
C GLY A 168 5.09 -22.86 18.27
N ALA A 169 4.45 -21.77 17.85
CA ALA A 169 4.38 -21.35 16.47
C ALA A 169 4.43 -19.82 16.37
N ILE A 170 5.09 -19.32 15.33
CA ILE A 170 4.86 -17.97 14.81
C ILE A 170 3.58 -18.04 13.99
N VAL A 171 2.60 -17.21 14.35
CA VAL A 171 1.33 -17.11 13.63
C VAL A 171 1.32 -15.79 12.86
N ARG A 172 1.12 -15.87 11.55
CA ARG A 172 0.94 -14.69 10.70
C ARG A 172 -0.49 -14.64 10.21
N ARG A 173 -1.21 -13.58 10.60
CA ARG A 173 -2.60 -13.32 10.20
C ARG A 173 -2.65 -12.07 9.33
N GLN A 174 -3.29 -12.19 8.17
CA GLN A 174 -3.69 -11.06 7.33
C GLN A 174 -5.20 -10.99 7.25
N GLN A 175 -5.73 -9.78 7.27
CA GLN A 175 -7.15 -9.56 7.03
C GLN A 175 -7.43 -9.47 5.53
N SER A 176 -8.70 -9.63 5.16
CA SER A 176 -9.08 -9.35 3.79
C SER A 176 -8.98 -7.85 3.53
N LEU A 177 -8.67 -7.50 2.28
CA LEU A 177 -8.73 -6.13 1.81
C LEU A 177 -9.67 -6.04 0.62
N ASN A 178 -10.49 -5.00 0.60
CA ASN A 178 -11.34 -4.64 -0.52
C ASN A 178 -11.13 -3.18 -0.87
N GLY A 179 -11.03 -2.89 -2.15
CA GLY A 179 -10.93 -1.52 -2.60
C GLY A 179 -11.15 -1.39 -4.08
N THR A 180 -11.12 -0.13 -4.52
CA THR A 180 -11.34 0.23 -5.91
C THR A 180 -10.33 1.30 -6.32
N VAL A 181 -9.71 1.12 -7.49
CA VAL A 181 -8.94 2.15 -8.19
C VAL A 181 -9.82 2.73 -9.30
N VAL A 182 -10.08 4.04 -9.23
CA VAL A 182 -10.89 4.76 -10.22
C VAL A 182 -9.99 5.69 -11.02
N ILE A 183 -10.05 5.60 -12.35
CA ILE A 183 -9.25 6.41 -13.28
C ILE A 183 -10.21 7.23 -14.15
N ALA A 184 -10.04 8.54 -14.13
CA ALA A 184 -10.78 9.47 -14.97
C ALA A 184 -9.81 10.39 -15.70
N VAL A 185 -10.08 10.67 -16.98
CA VAL A 185 -9.27 11.58 -17.80
C VAL A 185 -10.19 12.66 -18.36
N GLN A 186 -9.82 13.91 -18.12
CA GLN A 186 -10.54 15.08 -18.62
C GLN A 186 -9.65 15.87 -19.59
N PRO A 187 -10.07 16.12 -20.84
CA PRO A 187 -9.37 17.06 -21.71
C PRO A 187 -9.50 18.48 -21.15
N LEU A 188 -8.38 19.20 -21.04
CA LEU A 188 -8.34 20.61 -20.64
C LEU A 188 -8.14 21.52 -21.86
N SER A 189 -7.26 21.12 -22.77
CA SER A 189 -7.02 21.75 -24.07
C SER A 189 -6.76 20.67 -25.12
N GLY A 190 -6.54 21.04 -26.38
CA GLY A 190 -6.34 20.08 -27.47
C GLY A 190 -5.17 19.11 -27.28
N GLU A 191 -4.16 19.49 -26.49
CA GLU A 191 -2.96 18.67 -26.24
C GLU A 191 -2.81 18.25 -24.76
N VAL A 192 -3.54 18.84 -23.81
CA VAL A 192 -3.37 18.59 -22.36
C VAL A 192 -4.60 17.92 -21.76
N PHE A 193 -4.33 16.87 -20.99
CA PHE A 193 -5.32 16.10 -20.25
C PHE A 193 -5.02 16.16 -18.76
N LYS A 194 -6.06 16.30 -17.94
CA LYS A 194 -6.00 16.05 -16.51
C LYS A 194 -6.35 14.60 -16.24
N VAL A 195 -5.43 13.87 -15.63
CA VAL A 195 -5.63 12.49 -15.18
C VAL A 195 -5.92 12.52 -13.69
N ARG A 196 -7.02 11.89 -13.26
CA ARG A 196 -7.37 11.68 -11.86
C ARG A 196 -7.37 10.18 -11.56
N VAL A 197 -6.60 9.78 -10.55
CA VAL A 197 -6.62 8.43 -9.97
C VAL A 197 -7.09 8.52 -8.54
N THR A 198 -8.12 7.75 -8.19
CA THR A 198 -8.68 7.68 -6.83
C THR A 198 -8.56 6.25 -6.32
N VAL A 199 -7.92 6.06 -5.17
CA VAL A 199 -7.82 4.78 -4.47
C VAL A 199 -8.77 4.83 -3.28
N ARG A 200 -9.68 3.86 -3.19
CA ARG A 200 -10.68 3.78 -2.10
C ARG A 200 -10.49 2.49 -1.31
N ASN A 201 -10.44 2.60 0.01
CA ASN A 201 -10.49 1.44 0.89
C ASN A 201 -11.94 1.18 1.32
N GLU A 202 -12.50 0.11 0.77
CA GLU A 202 -13.88 -0.33 0.95
C GLU A 202 -13.94 -1.59 1.83
N THR A 203 -12.86 -1.87 2.56
CA THR A 203 -12.76 -3.04 3.44
C THR A 203 -13.79 -2.94 4.57
N PRO A 204 -14.65 -3.97 4.76
CA PRO A 204 -15.59 -3.98 5.88
C PRO A 204 -14.88 -3.94 7.23
N LEU A 205 -15.41 -3.13 8.14
CA LEU A 205 -14.94 -3.04 9.52
C LEU A 205 -16.16 -2.89 10.44
N LEU A 206 -16.23 -3.76 11.45
CA LEU A 206 -17.36 -3.79 12.39
C LEU A 206 -17.26 -2.64 13.41
N GLN A 207 -18.41 -2.23 13.94
CA GLN A 207 -18.46 -1.18 14.98
C GLN A 207 -17.64 -1.54 16.23
N SER A 208 -17.63 -2.82 16.64
CA SER A 208 -16.84 -3.31 17.76
C SER A 208 -15.32 -3.28 17.51
N GLU A 209 -14.89 -3.22 16.25
CA GLU A 209 -13.48 -3.20 15.85
C GLU A 209 -12.94 -1.76 15.69
N LEU A 210 -13.81 -0.75 15.63
CA LEU A 210 -13.40 0.67 15.43
C LEU A 210 -12.45 1.19 16.50
N HIS A 211 -12.57 0.68 17.73
CA HIS A 211 -11.73 1.07 18.86
C HIS A 211 -10.54 0.12 19.07
N GLN A 212 -10.30 -0.81 18.15
CA GLN A 212 -9.20 -1.78 18.20
C GLN A 212 -8.15 -1.42 17.13
N PRO A 213 -7.06 -0.74 17.51
CA PRO A 213 -6.08 -0.21 16.55
C PRO A 213 -5.50 -1.28 15.61
N ASP A 214 -5.28 -2.50 16.10
CA ASP A 214 -4.73 -3.59 15.30
C ASP A 214 -5.71 -4.12 14.25
N GLU A 215 -7.01 -4.19 14.57
CA GLU A 215 -8.05 -4.61 13.61
C GLU A 215 -8.27 -3.55 12.52
N VAL A 216 -8.15 -2.26 12.86
CA VAL A 216 -8.17 -1.15 11.90
C VAL A 216 -6.94 -1.21 11.00
N LEU A 217 -5.75 -1.32 11.59
CA LEU A 217 -4.48 -1.24 10.85
C LEU A 217 -4.32 -2.42 9.90
N THR A 218 -4.69 -3.64 10.31
CA THR A 218 -4.63 -4.83 9.43
C THR A 218 -5.58 -4.76 8.23
N ARG A 219 -6.55 -3.83 8.24
CA ARG A 219 -7.47 -3.54 7.13
C ARG A 219 -7.15 -2.23 6.40
N THR A 220 -6.03 -1.58 6.72
CA THR A 220 -5.60 -0.30 6.14
C THR A 220 -4.61 -0.55 5.01
N PHE A 221 -4.71 0.21 3.91
CA PHE A 221 -3.65 0.24 2.90
C PHE A 221 -2.55 1.15 3.45
N ALA A 222 -1.40 0.58 3.79
CA ALA A 222 -0.30 1.32 4.36
C ALA A 222 0.68 1.76 3.26
N SER A 223 1.27 2.96 3.37
CA SER A 223 2.28 3.42 2.41
C SER A 223 1.77 3.35 0.96
N THR A 224 0.58 3.89 0.70
CA THR A 224 -0.07 3.80 -0.62
C THR A 224 0.57 4.76 -1.60
N HIS A 225 0.99 4.25 -2.77
CA HIS A 225 1.62 5.01 -3.85
C HIS A 225 0.86 4.78 -5.16
N THR A 226 0.78 5.82 -5.99
CA THR A 226 0.23 5.73 -7.35
C THR A 226 1.33 6.01 -8.37
N ILE A 227 1.59 5.08 -9.26
CA ILE A 227 2.50 5.24 -10.39
C ILE A 227 1.64 5.36 -11.65
N LEU A 228 1.90 6.39 -12.45
CA LEU A 228 1.28 6.56 -13.76
C LEU A 228 2.37 6.53 -14.83
N GLU A 229 2.16 5.72 -15.85
CA GLU A 229 3.10 5.56 -16.96
C GLU A 229 2.37 5.81 -18.27
N SER A 230 3.00 6.58 -19.14
CA SER A 230 2.47 6.90 -20.45
C SER A 230 3.50 6.59 -21.52
N GLU A 231 3.09 5.83 -22.53
CA GLU A 231 3.83 5.76 -23.78
C GLU A 231 3.38 6.89 -24.68
N ARG A 232 4.36 7.59 -25.28
CA ARG A 232 4.14 8.71 -26.23
C ARG A 232 3.40 9.91 -25.65
N GLY A 233 3.24 9.97 -24.33
CA GLY A 233 2.76 11.13 -23.58
C GLY A 233 3.84 11.67 -22.65
N GLU A 234 3.71 12.94 -22.27
CA GLU A 234 4.62 13.60 -21.34
C GLU A 234 3.86 14.16 -20.15
N PHE A 235 4.21 13.71 -18.96
CA PHE A 235 3.69 14.33 -17.74
C PHE A 235 4.31 15.71 -17.53
N LEU A 236 3.50 16.64 -17.03
CA LEU A 236 3.95 17.97 -16.65
C LEU A 236 4.17 18.04 -15.13
N SER A 237 5.25 18.71 -14.71
CA SER A 237 5.50 18.99 -13.29
C SER A 237 4.40 19.90 -12.75
N LEU A 238 3.85 19.57 -11.58
CA LEU A 238 2.90 20.46 -10.88
C LEU A 238 3.62 21.48 -9.98
N MET A 239 4.85 21.18 -9.56
CA MET A 239 5.64 22.07 -8.70
C MET A 239 6.37 23.16 -9.48
N ASP A 240 6.76 22.84 -10.71
CA ASP A 240 7.47 23.73 -11.64
C ASP A 240 6.85 23.58 -13.04
N PRO A 241 5.57 23.97 -13.23
CA PRO A 241 4.88 23.83 -14.50
C PRO A 241 5.43 24.85 -15.51
N PRO A 242 5.53 24.51 -16.80
CA PRO A 242 5.73 25.51 -17.84
C PRO A 242 4.63 26.58 -17.79
N GLU A 243 4.97 27.84 -18.09
CA GLU A 243 4.08 29.01 -17.93
C GLU A 243 2.71 28.80 -18.60
N ALA A 244 2.68 28.20 -19.79
CA ALA A 244 1.47 27.90 -20.54
C ALA A 244 0.49 26.95 -19.82
N TYR A 245 0.95 26.20 -18.82
CA TYR A 245 0.17 25.20 -18.09
C TYR A 245 0.04 25.49 -16.59
N ALA A 246 0.48 26.66 -16.12
CA ALA A 246 0.44 27.03 -14.70
C ALA A 246 -0.98 27.02 -14.13
N GLU A 247 -1.96 27.55 -14.87
CA GLU A 247 -3.38 27.52 -14.47
C GLU A 247 -3.90 26.08 -14.36
N ALA A 248 -3.65 25.25 -15.38
CA ALA A 248 -4.04 23.85 -15.38
C ALA A 248 -3.43 23.09 -14.19
N ALA A 249 -2.14 23.34 -13.88
CA ALA A 249 -1.45 22.71 -12.75
C ALA A 249 -2.04 23.16 -11.40
N SER A 250 -2.35 24.44 -11.25
CA SER A 250 -2.97 24.98 -10.04
C SER A 250 -4.38 24.44 -9.78
N SER A 251 -5.06 23.97 -10.83
CA SER A 251 -6.39 23.36 -10.74
C SER A 251 -6.38 21.88 -10.33
N CYS A 252 -5.19 21.28 -10.16
CA CYS A 252 -5.07 19.89 -9.69
C CYS A 252 -5.25 19.79 -8.17
N ALA A 253 -6.10 18.87 -7.73
CA ALA A 253 -6.38 18.62 -6.32
C ALA A 253 -5.91 17.21 -5.93
N ASN A 254 -4.85 17.16 -5.11
CA ASN A 254 -4.30 15.92 -4.57
C ASN A 254 -4.72 15.74 -3.11
N ILE A 255 -5.04 14.51 -2.70
CA ILE A 255 -5.47 14.18 -1.33
C ILE A 255 -4.50 13.12 -0.77
N GLY A 256 -3.73 13.52 0.24
CA GLY A 256 -2.81 12.63 0.97
C GLY A 256 -1.62 12.13 0.16
N THR A 257 -1.29 12.80 -0.95
CA THR A 257 -0.22 12.40 -1.88
C THR A 257 0.31 13.59 -2.67
N TRP A 258 1.51 13.46 -3.20
CA TRP A 258 2.23 14.46 -3.98
C TRP A 258 2.78 13.83 -5.26
N PRO A 259 2.21 14.14 -6.44
CA PRO A 259 2.72 13.68 -7.72
C PRO A 259 3.99 14.43 -8.12
N VAL A 260 5.03 13.67 -8.45
CA VAL A 260 6.34 14.14 -8.93
C VAL A 260 6.76 13.37 -10.18
N LEU A 261 7.43 14.06 -11.10
CA LEU A 261 8.01 13.40 -12.28
C LEU A 261 9.09 12.41 -11.84
N ALA A 262 9.04 11.20 -12.39
CA ALA A 262 10.04 10.18 -12.16
C ALA A 262 10.71 9.84 -13.49
N GLY A 263 12.02 9.98 -13.56
CA GLY A 263 12.79 9.79 -14.79
C GLY A 263 14.06 10.62 -14.80
N ASP A 264 14.96 10.30 -15.72
CA ASP A 264 16.17 11.08 -15.95
C ASP A 264 15.85 12.36 -16.73
N ARG A 265 15.88 13.51 -16.03
CA ARG A 265 15.63 14.83 -16.61
C ARG A 265 16.62 15.17 -17.72
N GLU A 266 17.88 14.75 -17.61
CA GLU A 266 18.91 15.01 -18.63
C GLU A 266 18.64 14.24 -19.93
N LYS A 267 17.97 13.08 -19.81
CA LYS A 267 17.50 12.28 -20.95
C LYS A 267 16.10 12.65 -21.43
N GLY A 268 15.44 13.62 -20.78
CA GLY A 268 14.07 14.04 -21.13
C GLY A 268 13.00 12.99 -20.81
N GLU A 269 13.28 12.05 -19.90
CA GLU A 269 12.33 11.01 -19.51
C GLU A 269 11.20 11.62 -18.67
N THR A 270 10.05 11.85 -19.31
CA THR A 270 8.85 12.47 -18.70
C THR A 270 7.61 11.59 -18.79
N GLY A 271 7.79 10.32 -19.18
CA GLY A 271 6.71 9.35 -19.35
C GLY A 271 6.18 8.75 -18.05
N THR A 272 6.77 9.06 -16.89
CA THR A 272 6.36 8.49 -15.60
C THR A 272 6.11 9.57 -14.54
N MET A 273 5.01 9.41 -13.83
CA MET A 273 4.63 10.21 -12.66
C MET A 273 4.53 9.28 -11.45
N LEU A 274 5.25 9.61 -10.38
CA LEU A 274 5.13 8.93 -9.09
C LEU A 274 4.37 9.84 -8.13
N SER A 275 3.26 9.38 -7.58
CA SER A 275 2.53 10.04 -6.50
C SER A 275 2.73 9.29 -5.20
N SER A 276 3.40 9.97 -4.27
CA SER A 276 3.81 9.45 -2.96
C SER A 276 3.21 10.32 -1.85
N PRO A 277 2.83 9.74 -0.71
CA PRO A 277 2.42 10.47 0.50
C PRO A 277 3.58 11.17 1.21
#